data_AF-A0A1H5YA30-F1
#
_entry.id   AF-A0A1H5YA30-F1
#
_cell.length_a   1.000
_cell.length_b   1.000
_cell.length_c   1.000
_cell.angle_alpha   90.00
_cell.angle_beta   90.00
_cell.angle_gamma   90.00
#
_symmetry.space_group_name_H-M   'P 1'
#
loop_
_entity.id
_entity.type
_entity.pdbx_description
1 polymer ?
#
loop_
_entity_poly.entity_id
_entity_poly.type
_entity_poly.pdbx_seq_one_letter_code
_entity_poly.pdbx_strand_id
1 'polypeptide(L)'
;MSHSQTMQAEMRPDLYAGENADQMRPQWRTYCEGDMDGDFLDILTLDAKRFPPGTKVLVLEPCCPECGQVVECCRTDDECDFDWDEWVLDQYS
;
A
#
# COMPACT_ATOMS: atom_id res chain seq x y z
N MET A 1 2.73 -5.81 17.48
CA MET A 1 2.16 -4.67 16.74
C MET A 1 1.27 -5.19 15.63
N SER A 2 0.05 -4.67 15.49
CA SER A 2 -0.86 -4.99 14.39
C SER A 2 -0.59 -4.09 13.18
N HIS A 3 -1.13 -4.46 12.02
CA HIS A 3 -1.05 -3.67 10.80
C HIS A 3 -2.44 -3.54 10.17
N SER A 4 -2.71 -2.39 9.55
CA SER A 4 -3.91 -2.16 8.74
C SER A 4 -3.56 -2.27 7.26
N GLN A 5 -4.44 -2.89 6.45
CA GLN A 5 -4.25 -2.97 5.00
C GLN A 5 -4.84 -1.73 4.34
N THR A 6 -3.99 -0.87 3.80
CA THR A 6 -4.39 0.44 3.25
C THR A 6 -4.33 0.51 1.72
N MET A 7 -3.59 -0.40 1.07
CA MET A 7 -3.60 -0.56 -0.39
C MET A 7 -3.45 -2.03 -0.81
N GLN A 8 -4.07 -2.37 -1.94
CA GLN A 8 -3.88 -3.65 -2.64
C GLN A 8 -3.68 -3.44 -4.15
N ALA A 9 -2.80 -4.23 -4.75
CA ALA A 9 -2.72 -4.38 -6.20
C ALA A 9 -2.79 -5.85 -6.61
N GLU A 10 -3.47 -6.15 -7.72
CA GLU A 10 -3.50 -7.48 -8.31
C GLU A 10 -3.00 -7.44 -9.76
N MET A 11 -2.13 -8.38 -10.13
CA MET A 11 -1.71 -8.55 -11.52
C MET A 11 -2.89 -9.14 -12.29
N ARG A 12 -3.53 -8.28 -13.09
CA ARG A 12 -4.66 -8.66 -13.94
C ARG A 12 -4.40 -8.15 -15.35
N PRO A 13 -4.06 -9.01 -16.31
CA PRO A 13 -3.77 -8.56 -17.66
C PRO A 13 -5.01 -7.93 -18.31
N ASP A 14 -4.79 -6.89 -19.11
CA ASP A 14 -5.77 -6.40 -20.08
C ASP A 14 -5.83 -7.40 -21.24
N LEU A 15 -6.99 -8.01 -21.46
CA LEU A 15 -7.20 -8.99 -22.52
C LEU A 15 -7.65 -8.34 -23.84
N TYR A 16 -7.91 -7.04 -23.83
CA TYR A 16 -8.49 -6.26 -24.92
C TYR A 16 -7.59 -5.08 -25.30
N ALA A 17 -6.28 -5.20 -25.10
CA ALA A 17 -5.35 -4.15 -25.47
C ALA A 17 -5.15 -4.09 -27.01
N GLY A 18 -4.56 -3.00 -27.49
CA GLY A 18 -4.27 -2.78 -28.91
C GLY A 18 -5.46 -2.24 -29.71
N GLU A 19 -5.22 -1.78 -30.94
CA GLU A 19 -6.24 -1.13 -31.78
C GLU A 19 -7.45 -2.02 -32.10
N ASN A 20 -7.23 -3.34 -32.15
CA ASN A 20 -8.27 -4.33 -32.46
C ASN A 20 -8.79 -5.08 -31.22
N ALA A 21 -8.39 -4.67 -30.01
CA ALA A 21 -8.77 -5.32 -28.76
C ALA A 21 -8.45 -6.84 -28.69
N ASP A 22 -7.33 -7.24 -29.27
CA ASP A 22 -6.89 -8.64 -29.40
C ASP A 22 -5.55 -8.94 -28.73
N GLN A 23 -4.99 -7.97 -28.00
CA GLN A 23 -3.68 -8.11 -27.35
C GLN A 23 -3.82 -8.29 -25.85
N MET A 24 -3.02 -9.20 -25.31
CA MET A 24 -2.86 -9.36 -23.86
C MET A 24 -1.72 -8.49 -23.35
N ARG A 25 -2.02 -7.54 -22.45
CA ARG A 25 -1.02 -6.66 -21.83
C ARG A 25 -1.01 -6.79 -20.31
N PRO A 26 0.13 -7.12 -19.68
CA PRO A 26 0.24 -7.13 -18.21
C PRO A 26 0.02 -5.73 -17.62
N GLN A 27 -0.79 -5.66 -16.57
CA GLN A 27 -1.05 -4.44 -15.82
C GLN A 27 -1.42 -4.77 -14.37
N TRP A 28 -1.25 -3.78 -13.49
CA TRP A 28 -1.74 -3.84 -12.11
C TRP A 28 -3.14 -3.23 -12.03
N ARG A 29 -4.03 -3.89 -11.32
CA ARG A 29 -5.29 -3.32 -10.85
C ARG A 29 -5.12 -2.94 -9.38
N THR A 30 -5.12 -1.65 -9.07
CA THR A 30 -4.91 -1.12 -7.72
C THR A 30 -6.24 -0.75 -7.05
N TYR A 31 -6.25 -0.79 -5.71
CA TYR A 31 -7.30 -0.31 -4.84
C TYR A 31 -6.61 0.34 -3.62
N CYS A 32 -6.90 1.60 -3.36
CA CYS A 32 -6.38 2.37 -2.23
C CYS A 32 -7.56 2.87 -1.40
N GLU A 33 -7.49 2.72 -0.08
CA GLU A 33 -8.50 3.29 0.81
C GLU A 33 -8.22 4.79 0.99
N GLY A 34 -9.17 5.65 0.60
CA GLY A 34 -9.15 7.08 0.94
C GLY A 34 -8.32 8.02 0.05
N ASP A 35 -7.69 7.55 -1.02
CA ASP A 35 -6.70 8.36 -1.76
C ASP A 35 -7.30 9.30 -2.84
N MET A 36 -7.02 10.61 -2.70
CA MET A 36 -7.14 11.70 -3.71
C MET A 36 -5.81 12.50 -3.85
N ASP A 37 -4.67 11.89 -3.50
CA ASP A 37 -3.27 12.17 -3.89
C ASP A 37 -2.30 12.18 -2.68
N GLY A 38 -1.15 11.49 -2.83
CA GLY A 38 0.00 11.54 -1.92
C GLY A 38 1.31 11.04 -2.56
N ASP A 39 2.47 11.50 -2.03
CA ASP A 39 3.87 11.08 -2.28
C ASP A 39 4.64 11.11 -0.92
N PHE A 40 5.77 10.44 -0.63
CA PHE A 40 7.07 10.32 -1.34
C PHE A 40 7.92 9.11 -0.82
N LEU A 41 8.77 8.35 -1.55
CA LEU A 41 9.07 8.23 -3.00
C LEU A 41 7.80 8.41 -3.79
N ASP A 42 7.81 9.07 -4.96
CA ASP A 42 6.52 9.19 -5.63
C ASP A 42 5.90 7.79 -5.91
N ILE A 43 6.71 6.77 -6.25
CA ILE A 43 6.18 5.48 -6.70
C ILE A 43 7.08 4.27 -6.35
N LEU A 44 6.53 3.30 -5.59
CA LEU A 44 7.00 1.91 -5.56
C LEU A 44 6.64 1.22 -6.91
N THR A 45 7.61 1.03 -7.80
CA THR A 45 7.34 0.49 -9.15
C THR A 45 7.55 -1.03 -9.21
N LEU A 46 6.47 -1.77 -9.42
CA LEU A 46 6.50 -3.21 -9.71
C LEU A 46 6.25 -3.44 -11.20
N ASP A 47 7.11 -4.20 -11.87
CA ASP A 47 6.89 -4.55 -13.28
C ASP A 47 5.93 -5.74 -13.39
N ALA A 48 4.67 -5.49 -13.78
CA ALA A 48 3.64 -6.51 -13.92
C ALA A 48 4.06 -7.70 -14.81
N LYS A 49 4.98 -7.50 -15.77
CA LYS A 49 5.48 -8.58 -16.65
C LYS A 49 6.32 -9.63 -15.91
N ARG A 50 6.85 -9.29 -14.74
CA ARG A 50 7.68 -10.18 -13.93
C ARG A 50 6.87 -11.09 -13.01
N PHE A 51 5.56 -10.91 -12.96
CA PHE A 51 4.67 -11.64 -12.07
C PHE A 51 3.61 -12.42 -12.87
N PRO A 52 3.23 -13.62 -12.42
CA PRO A 52 2.12 -14.35 -13.03
C PRO A 52 0.76 -13.70 -12.70
N PRO A 53 -0.28 -13.90 -13.54
CA PRO A 53 -1.63 -13.43 -13.24
C PRO A 53 -2.12 -13.96 -11.89
N GLY A 54 -2.81 -13.11 -11.12
CA GLY A 54 -3.27 -13.41 -9.76
C GLY A 54 -2.24 -13.13 -8.66
N THR A 55 -1.03 -12.66 -8.98
CA THR A 55 -0.13 -12.09 -7.98
C THR A 55 -0.80 -10.91 -7.28
N LYS A 56 -0.78 -10.91 -5.94
CA LYS A 56 -1.31 -9.83 -5.11
C LYS A 56 -0.18 -9.14 -4.37
N VAL A 57 -0.25 -7.82 -4.32
CA VAL A 57 0.59 -6.93 -3.53
C VAL A 57 -0.30 -6.32 -2.47
N LEU A 58 0.12 -6.40 -1.21
CA LEU A 58 -0.56 -5.81 -0.07
C LEU A 58 0.37 -4.78 0.55
N VAL A 59 -0.13 -3.57 0.76
CA VAL A 59 0.55 -2.56 1.57
C VAL A 59 -0.11 -2.57 2.94
N LEU A 60 0.71 -2.76 3.96
CA LEU A 60 0.28 -2.90 5.35
C LEU A 60 1.01 -1.82 6.16
N GLU A 61 0.25 -0.92 6.79
CA GLU A 61 0.81 0.13 7.65
C GLU A 61 0.72 -0.27 9.12
N PRO A 62 1.75 0.03 9.94
CA PRO A 62 1.75 -0.33 11.35
C PRO A 62 0.70 0.46 12.13
N CYS A 63 0.04 -0.20 13.07
CA CYS A 63 -0.89 0.43 14.00
C CYS A 63 -0.21 0.69 15.35
N CYS A 64 -0.54 1.84 15.96
CA CYS A 64 -0.18 2.15 17.34
C CYS A 64 -0.65 1.01 18.26
N PRO A 65 0.21 0.45 19.12
CA PRO A 65 -0.17 -0.64 20.01
C PRO A 65 -1.14 -0.19 21.12
N GLU A 66 -1.27 1.11 21.37
CA GLU A 66 -2.11 1.65 22.44
C GLU A 66 -3.51 2.00 21.95
N CYS A 67 -3.61 2.83 20.90
CA CYS A 67 -4.90 3.27 20.36
C CYS A 67 -5.38 2.45 19.15
N GLY A 68 -4.53 1.58 18.58
CA GLY A 68 -4.88 0.73 17.43
C GLY A 68 -4.97 1.45 16.09
N GLN A 69 -4.74 2.76 16.06
CA GLN A 69 -4.84 3.58 14.85
C GLN A 69 -3.54 3.57 14.03
N VAL A 70 -3.62 3.83 12.74
CA VAL A 70 -2.43 4.08 11.90
C VAL A 70 -1.73 5.39 12.30
N VAL A 71 -0.45 5.52 11.95
CA VAL A 71 0.43 6.63 12.36
C VAL A 71 -0.21 8.00 12.14
N GLU A 72 -0.80 8.23 10.96
CA GLU A 72 -1.40 9.52 10.61
C GLU A 72 -2.53 9.92 11.56
N CYS A 73 -3.49 9.02 11.82
CA CYS A 73 -4.57 9.26 12.77
C CYS A 73 -4.06 9.39 14.20
N CYS A 74 -3.16 8.49 14.61
CA CYS A 74 -2.62 8.44 15.97
C CYS A 74 -1.91 9.75 16.35
N ARG A 75 -1.16 10.36 15.42
CA ARG A 75 -0.44 11.63 15.66
C ARG A 75 -1.36 12.85 15.83
N THR A 76 -2.63 12.73 15.42
CA THR A 76 -3.64 13.79 15.56
C THR A 76 -4.59 13.56 16.74
N ASP A 77 -4.43 12.44 17.45
CA ASP A 77 -5.26 12.06 18.59
C ASP A 77 -4.64 12.58 19.90
N ASP A 78 -5.29 13.56 20.54
CA ASP A 78 -4.81 14.16 21.79
C ASP A 78 -4.86 13.18 22.99
N GLU A 79 -5.49 12.02 22.83
CA GLU A 79 -5.61 11.00 23.89
C GLU A 79 -4.54 9.91 23.80
N CYS A 80 -3.62 9.96 22.82
CA CYS A 80 -2.54 8.98 22.66
C CYS A 80 -1.15 9.64 22.67
N ASP A 81 -0.28 9.18 23.57
CA ASP A 81 1.08 9.68 23.77
C ASP A 81 2.18 8.71 23.30
N PHE A 82 1.82 7.71 22.49
CA PHE A 82 2.76 6.72 21.96
C PHE A 82 3.89 7.36 21.14
N ASP A 83 5.14 7.14 21.56
CA ASP A 83 6.32 7.69 20.89
C ASP A 83 6.73 6.86 19.66
N TRP A 84 6.25 7.30 18.51
CA TRP A 84 6.58 6.69 17.22
C TRP A 84 8.06 6.85 16.83
N ASP A 85 8.71 7.94 17.24
CA ASP A 85 10.09 8.20 16.84
C ASP A 85 11.05 7.31 17.64
N GLU A 86 10.81 7.13 18.94
CA GLU A 86 11.53 6.16 19.77
C GLU A 86 11.31 4.73 19.27
N TRP A 87 10.06 4.36 18.94
CA TRP A 87 9.76 3.04 18.39
C TRP A 87 10.51 2.76 17.08
N VAL A 88 10.58 3.71 16.14
CA VAL A 88 11.34 3.55 14.89
C VAL A 88 12.82 3.30 15.16
N LEU A 89 13.41 4.04 16.10
CA LEU A 89 14.82 3.87 16.46
C LEU A 89 15.09 2.50 17.09
N ASP A 90 14.22 2.03 17.97
CA ASP A 90 14.36 0.72 18.61
C ASP A 90 14.23 -0.45 17.60
N GLN A 91 13.28 -0.37 16.67
CA GLN A 91 13.00 -1.49 15.76
C GLN A 91 13.99 -1.65 14.60
N TYR A 92 14.63 -0.57 14.16
CA TYR A 92 15.43 -0.58 12.93
C TYR A 92 16.90 -0.16 13.13
N SER A 93 17.38 -0.09 14.38
CA SER A 93 18.80 0.13 14.72
C SER A 93 19.64 -1.14 14.72
#